data_AF-A0A7J3CT88-F1
#
_entry.id   AF-A0A7J3CT88-F1
#
_cell.length_a   1.000
_cell.length_b   1.000
_cell.length_c   1.000
_cell.angle_alpha   90.00
_cell.angle_beta   90.00
_cell.angle_gamma   90.00
#
_symmetry.space_group_name_H-M   'P 1'
#
loop_
_entity.id
_entity.type
_entity.pdbx_description
1 polymer ?
#
loop_
_entity_poly.entity_id
_entity_poly.type
_entity_poly.pdbx_seq_one_letter_code
_entity_poly.pdbx_strand_id
1 'polypeptide(L)'
;MQKLLNSVIKKIKPDKNLRTKLLKIKELVFENLKKVLPQDVEIAQCGSVAKDTYLKDKLDLDIFLLFDSKYSTKDIKKLGLEYAKKAFRGFKTKLAYAQHPYLQVFIDGIKIDIVPSSKILNYQKLKTQVDRSQLHTKYVLEKLKPSQNDEVRLLKKFTDTLGVYGSSSKIEGFSGYLCELLILKYGSFLNLLEAAAKEWKKETVIDLENYYTKEEALKVFAPATFIVIDPTDKKRNVAAVVSRTSFSRFVYAARKFLLKPSIYFFFPKENKLSINDLKNKILQRKSFCFVIMFENPDLVEDVLWPQLRKSTLELTNLLEKEEYRIIGYYFYADEKNCLIMFELMEGHLPHIKHLIGPEIFDQKNIDGFIKKHKNALNIHLEHYRIVAIEKRKYASAIELIKAILKKPSSIGIPKGISKSIKNARIYSLDDLDFLLKQESFLKVVKDYFLRKIS
;
A
#
# COMPACT_ATOMS: atom_id res chain seq x y z
N MET A 1 -18.19 -8.81 24.04
CA MET A 1 -17.77 -8.31 22.72
C MET A 1 -18.83 -7.40 22.08
N GLN A 2 -20.10 -7.82 21.97
CA GLN A 2 -21.13 -7.03 21.28
C GLN A 2 -21.34 -5.61 21.82
N LYS A 3 -21.36 -5.41 23.15
CA LYS A 3 -21.45 -4.07 23.76
C LYS A 3 -20.33 -3.13 23.28
N LEU A 4 -19.11 -3.65 23.12
CA LEU A 4 -17.96 -2.90 22.59
C LEU A 4 -18.21 -2.51 21.13
N LEU A 5 -18.55 -3.47 20.27
CA LEU A 5 -18.82 -3.23 18.85
C LEU A 5 -19.94 -2.21 18.64
N ASN A 6 -21.03 -2.31 19.41
CA ASN A 6 -22.13 -1.34 19.36
C ASN A 6 -21.65 0.09 19.72
N SER A 7 -20.74 0.22 20.68
CA SER A 7 -20.17 1.53 21.03
C SER A 7 -19.23 2.09 19.94
N VAL A 8 -18.52 1.21 19.22
CA VAL A 8 -17.74 1.59 18.02
C VAL A 8 -18.67 2.06 16.91
N ILE A 9 -19.74 1.32 16.61
CA ILE A 9 -20.72 1.68 15.57
C ILE A 9 -21.27 3.08 15.80
N LYS A 10 -21.70 3.41 17.02
CA LYS A 10 -22.17 4.77 17.37
C LYS A 10 -21.15 5.86 17.01
N LYS A 11 -19.85 5.55 17.08
CA LYS A 11 -18.77 6.48 16.77
C LYS A 11 -18.42 6.53 15.29
N ILE A 12 -18.65 5.51 14.48
CA ILE A 12 -18.21 5.46 13.08
C ILE A 12 -19.34 5.57 12.05
N LYS A 13 -20.57 5.30 12.48
CA LYS A 13 -21.75 5.36 11.62
C LYS A 13 -22.10 6.82 11.29
N PRO A 14 -22.39 7.13 10.02
CA PRO A 14 -22.93 8.43 9.62
C PRO A 14 -24.25 8.73 10.35
N ASP A 15 -24.34 9.89 10.98
CA ASP A 15 -25.55 10.34 11.65
C ASP A 15 -26.63 10.81 10.65
N LYS A 16 -27.83 11.11 11.17
CA LYS A 16 -28.97 11.54 10.36
C LYS A 16 -28.69 12.85 9.62
N ASN A 17 -28.00 13.80 10.27
CA ASN A 17 -27.70 15.11 9.69
C ASN A 17 -26.75 14.98 8.50
N LEU A 18 -25.70 14.18 8.64
CA LEU A 18 -24.76 13.88 7.57
C LEU A 18 -25.42 13.17 6.39
N ARG A 19 -26.32 12.21 6.67
CA ARG A 19 -27.11 11.54 5.63
C ARG A 19 -28.01 12.52 4.87
N THR A 20 -28.72 13.41 5.57
CA THR A 20 -29.56 14.44 4.93
C THR A 20 -28.73 15.42 4.10
N LYS A 21 -27.57 15.85 4.60
CA LYS A 21 -26.63 16.71 3.85
C LYS A 21 -26.15 16.02 2.58
N LEU A 22 -25.78 14.74 2.66
CA LEU A 22 -25.35 13.93 1.51
C LEU A 22 -26.44 13.80 0.44
N LEU A 23 -27.70 13.62 0.85
CA LEU A 23 -28.82 13.55 -0.09
C LEU A 23 -28.99 14.86 -0.87
N LYS A 24 -28.99 16.00 -0.18
CA LYS A 24 -29.08 17.32 -0.82
C LYS A 24 -27.94 17.57 -1.80
N ILE A 25 -26.71 17.22 -1.41
CA ILE A 25 -25.53 17.37 -2.30
C ILE A 25 -25.65 16.44 -3.50
N LYS A 26 -26.09 15.20 -3.30
CA LYS A 26 -26.32 14.26 -4.40
C LYS A 26 -27.37 14.80 -5.38
N GLU A 27 -28.49 15.32 -4.89
CA GLU A 27 -29.54 15.92 -5.72
C GLU A 27 -28.99 17.08 -6.56
N LEU A 28 -28.29 18.03 -5.93
CA LEU A 28 -27.61 19.14 -6.61
C LEU A 28 -26.64 18.66 -7.71
N VAL A 29 -25.82 17.66 -7.40
CA VAL A 29 -24.86 17.07 -8.34
C VAL A 29 -25.58 16.44 -9.53
N PHE A 30 -26.65 15.69 -9.29
CA PHE A 30 -27.43 15.05 -10.34
C PHE A 30 -28.15 16.09 -11.21
N GLU A 31 -28.72 17.14 -10.62
CA GLU A 31 -29.35 18.23 -11.37
C GLU A 31 -28.36 18.97 -12.27
N ASN A 32 -27.18 19.30 -11.76
CA ASN A 32 -26.15 19.99 -12.55
C ASN A 32 -25.64 19.14 -13.71
N LEU A 33 -25.45 17.83 -13.48
CA LEU A 33 -25.05 16.89 -14.52
C LEU A 33 -26.15 16.71 -15.57
N LYS A 34 -27.42 16.54 -15.18
CA LYS A 34 -28.56 16.39 -16.11
C LYS A 34 -28.71 17.58 -17.07
N LYS A 35 -28.34 18.79 -16.66
CA LYS A 35 -28.40 19.99 -17.52
C LYS A 35 -27.39 19.98 -18.67
N VAL A 36 -26.32 19.17 -18.58
CA VAL A 36 -25.22 19.20 -19.54
C VAL A 36 -24.99 17.88 -20.26
N LEU A 37 -25.48 16.77 -19.70
CA LEU A 37 -25.30 15.44 -20.26
C LEU A 37 -26.33 15.15 -21.36
N PRO A 38 -25.90 14.49 -22.44
CA PRO A 38 -26.82 13.93 -23.43
C PRO A 38 -27.60 12.73 -22.87
N GLN A 39 -28.70 12.36 -23.52
CA GLN A 39 -29.62 11.29 -23.06
C GLN A 39 -28.98 9.90 -23.00
N ASP A 40 -27.90 9.68 -23.75
CA ASP A 40 -27.17 8.41 -23.87
C ASP A 40 -25.98 8.31 -22.89
N VAL A 41 -25.94 9.21 -21.89
CA VAL A 41 -25.00 9.16 -20.77
C VAL A 41 -25.79 9.10 -19.46
N GLU A 42 -25.75 7.93 -18.83
CA GLU A 42 -26.44 7.68 -17.56
C GLU A 42 -25.60 8.12 -16.37
N ILE A 43 -26.24 8.71 -15.35
CA ILE A 43 -25.59 9.06 -14.08
C ILE A 43 -25.82 7.91 -13.08
N ALA A 44 -24.74 7.26 -12.66
CA ALA A 44 -24.79 6.21 -11.65
C ALA A 44 -24.00 6.61 -10.39
N GLN A 45 -24.57 6.37 -9.22
CA GLN A 45 -23.81 6.48 -7.97
C GLN A 45 -23.15 5.12 -7.67
N CYS A 46 -21.83 5.13 -7.53
CA CYS A 46 -21.06 3.96 -7.15
C CYS A 46 -20.50 4.12 -5.72
N GLY A 47 -19.65 3.18 -5.31
CA GLY A 47 -18.83 3.34 -4.12
C GLY A 47 -19.58 3.16 -2.82
N SER A 48 -18.90 3.48 -1.71
CA SER A 48 -19.36 3.08 -0.37
C SER A 48 -20.61 3.84 0.11
N VAL A 49 -20.86 5.04 -0.42
CA VAL A 49 -22.09 5.79 -0.13
C VAL A 49 -23.30 5.16 -0.80
N ALA A 50 -23.18 4.73 -2.07
CA ALA A 50 -24.28 4.03 -2.76
C ALA A 50 -24.72 2.76 -2.00
N LYS A 51 -23.75 2.06 -1.39
CA LYS A 51 -23.96 0.80 -0.67
C LYS A 51 -24.31 0.98 0.82
N ASP A 52 -24.34 2.21 1.31
CA ASP A 52 -24.47 2.54 2.74
C ASP A 52 -23.46 1.80 3.65
N THR A 53 -22.19 1.71 3.22
CA THR A 53 -21.07 1.06 3.96
C THR A 53 -19.92 2.02 4.30
N TYR A 54 -20.11 3.33 4.12
CA TYR A 54 -19.10 4.36 4.36
C TYR A 54 -18.92 4.70 5.84
N LEU A 55 -17.71 5.11 6.20
CA LEU A 55 -17.37 5.62 7.54
C LEU A 55 -17.65 7.12 7.60
N LYS A 56 -18.08 7.63 8.76
CA LYS A 56 -18.42 9.06 8.92
C LYS A 56 -17.27 10.03 8.60
N ASP A 57 -16.03 9.58 8.81
CA ASP A 57 -14.78 10.35 8.68
C ASP A 57 -14.07 10.11 7.35
N LYS A 58 -14.60 9.21 6.51
CA LYS A 58 -14.07 8.89 5.17
C LYS A 58 -15.21 8.90 4.17
N LEU A 59 -15.66 10.11 3.84
CA LEU A 59 -16.82 10.35 3.02
C LEU A 59 -16.40 10.89 1.67
N ASP A 60 -16.67 10.09 0.64
CA ASP A 60 -16.45 10.40 -0.77
C ASP A 60 -17.71 10.01 -1.56
N LEU A 61 -18.19 10.90 -2.42
CA LEU A 61 -19.30 10.62 -3.33
C LEU A 61 -18.76 10.24 -4.71
N ASP A 62 -18.89 8.97 -5.08
CA ASP A 62 -18.44 8.45 -6.37
C ASP A 62 -19.59 8.50 -7.39
N ILE A 63 -19.55 9.44 -8.33
CA ILE A 63 -20.54 9.60 -9.39
C ILE A 63 -19.94 9.24 -10.74
N PHE A 64 -20.54 8.26 -11.40
CA PHE A 64 -20.09 7.73 -12.68
C PHE A 64 -20.96 8.26 -13.80
N LEU A 65 -20.32 8.72 -14.88
CA LEU A 65 -20.96 9.08 -16.14
C LEU A 65 -20.83 7.87 -17.07
N LEU A 66 -21.90 7.10 -17.22
CA LEU A 66 -21.92 5.84 -17.96
C LEU A 66 -22.31 6.09 -19.41
N PHE A 67 -21.31 6.11 -20.29
CA PHE A 67 -21.48 6.29 -21.73
C PHE A 67 -21.85 4.98 -22.42
N ASP A 68 -22.83 5.04 -23.33
CA ASP A 68 -23.22 3.88 -24.13
C ASP A 68 -22.08 3.32 -25.01
N SER A 69 -22.27 2.09 -25.50
CA SER A 69 -21.25 1.31 -26.22
C SER A 69 -20.67 2.00 -27.46
N LYS A 70 -21.44 2.88 -28.11
CA LYS A 70 -21.06 3.64 -29.31
C LYS A 70 -19.89 4.61 -29.10
N TYR A 71 -19.65 5.06 -27.87
CA TYR A 71 -18.56 5.99 -27.58
C TYR A 71 -17.21 5.28 -27.54
N SER A 72 -16.19 5.85 -28.18
CA SER A 72 -14.83 5.33 -28.04
C SER A 72 -14.26 5.63 -26.66
N THR A 73 -13.27 4.87 -26.20
CA THR A 73 -12.58 5.14 -24.92
C THR A 73 -11.98 6.55 -24.88
N LYS A 74 -11.55 7.10 -26.02
CA LYS A 74 -11.02 8.46 -26.12
C LYS A 74 -12.12 9.50 -25.91
N ASP A 75 -13.30 9.27 -26.49
CA ASP A 75 -14.44 10.17 -26.36
C ASP A 75 -15.00 10.17 -24.94
N ILE A 76 -15.11 8.99 -24.31
CA ILE A 76 -15.55 8.88 -22.91
C ILE A 76 -14.67 9.74 -22.00
N LYS A 77 -13.34 9.65 -22.15
CA LYS A 77 -12.38 10.43 -21.35
C LYS A 77 -12.50 11.93 -21.62
N LYS A 78 -12.59 12.32 -22.89
CA LYS A 78 -12.65 13.73 -23.30
C LYS A 78 -13.98 14.36 -22.93
N LEU A 79 -15.07 13.83 -23.47
CA LEU A 79 -16.43 14.35 -23.28
C LEU A 79 -16.86 14.27 -21.82
N GLY A 80 -16.56 13.17 -21.12
CA GLY A 80 -16.91 13.04 -19.71
C GLY A 80 -16.25 14.12 -18.84
N LEU A 81 -14.97 14.45 -19.11
CA LEU A 81 -14.30 15.53 -18.40
C LEU A 81 -14.84 16.91 -18.79
N GLU A 82 -15.16 17.13 -20.07
CA GLU A 82 -15.79 18.36 -20.56
C GLU A 82 -17.15 18.60 -19.92
N TYR A 83 -18.02 17.58 -19.88
CA TYR A 83 -19.33 17.64 -19.23
C TYR A 83 -19.20 17.88 -17.73
N ALA A 84 -18.30 17.18 -17.04
CA ALA A 84 -18.05 17.41 -15.61
C ALA A 84 -17.62 18.86 -15.33
N LYS A 85 -16.66 19.39 -16.12
CA LYS A 85 -16.21 20.79 -15.99
C LYS A 85 -17.33 21.79 -16.25
N LYS A 86 -18.19 21.51 -17.24
CA LYS A 86 -19.34 22.36 -17.57
C LYS A 86 -20.39 22.34 -16.45
N ALA A 87 -20.72 21.17 -15.91
CA ALA A 87 -21.68 21.00 -14.82
C ALA A 87 -21.28 21.74 -13.54
N PHE A 88 -19.97 21.80 -13.26
CA PHE A 88 -19.43 22.36 -12.02
C PHE A 88 -18.61 23.63 -12.24
N ARG A 89 -18.92 24.39 -13.29
CA ARG A 89 -18.33 25.71 -13.50
C ARG A 89 -18.69 26.63 -12.31
N GLY A 90 -17.69 27.28 -11.72
CA GLY A 90 -17.86 28.12 -10.54
C GLY A 90 -17.75 27.38 -9.19
N PHE A 91 -17.65 26.04 -9.20
CA PHE A 91 -17.33 25.28 -8.00
C PHE A 91 -15.82 25.11 -7.83
N LYS A 92 -15.39 24.84 -6.59
CA LYS A 92 -14.02 24.40 -6.31
C LYS A 92 -13.82 23.01 -6.90
N THR A 93 -12.91 22.88 -7.86
CA THR A 93 -12.62 21.61 -8.54
C THR A 93 -11.12 21.32 -8.59
N LYS A 94 -10.77 20.04 -8.75
CA LYS A 94 -9.40 19.57 -8.97
C LYS A 94 -9.43 18.47 -10.02
N LEU A 95 -8.52 18.54 -11.00
CA LEU A 95 -8.30 17.44 -11.91
C LEU A 95 -7.50 16.35 -11.20
N ALA A 96 -8.02 15.12 -11.19
CA ALA A 96 -7.37 13.98 -10.58
C ALA A 96 -7.20 12.84 -11.59
N TYR A 97 -6.31 11.91 -11.26
CA TYR A 97 -5.91 10.83 -12.15
C TYR A 97 -5.94 9.50 -11.41
N ALA A 98 -6.55 8.50 -12.04
CA ALA A 98 -6.40 7.10 -11.70
C ALA A 98 -5.90 6.36 -12.96
N GLN A 99 -6.75 5.53 -13.58
CA GLN A 99 -6.51 4.98 -14.93
C GLN A 99 -6.59 6.05 -16.03
N HIS A 100 -7.45 7.03 -15.82
CA HIS A 100 -7.63 8.18 -16.70
C HIS A 100 -8.09 9.39 -15.86
N PRO A 101 -8.10 10.59 -16.45
CA PRO A 101 -8.52 11.79 -15.73
C PRO A 101 -9.99 11.70 -15.30
N TYR A 102 -10.29 12.29 -14.15
CA TYR A 102 -11.63 12.52 -13.63
C TYR A 102 -11.66 13.86 -12.87
N LEU A 103 -12.84 14.40 -12.63
CA LEU A 103 -12.98 15.69 -11.95
C LEU A 103 -13.38 15.47 -10.49
N GLN A 104 -12.60 16.04 -9.57
CA GLN A 104 -13.01 16.16 -8.17
C GLN A 104 -13.71 17.50 -7.98
N VAL A 105 -14.85 17.48 -7.31
CA VAL A 105 -15.65 18.66 -6.96
C VAL A 105 -15.78 18.70 -5.44
N PHE A 106 -15.62 19.89 -4.85
CA PHE A 106 -15.73 20.09 -3.41
C PHE A 106 -16.97 20.94 -3.10
N ILE A 107 -17.95 20.37 -2.43
CA ILE A 107 -19.20 21.03 -2.04
C ILE A 107 -19.40 20.84 -0.53
N ASP A 108 -19.50 21.94 0.22
CA ASP A 108 -19.65 21.94 1.69
C ASP A 108 -18.65 21.05 2.44
N GLY A 109 -17.40 21.00 1.97
CA GLY A 109 -16.32 20.18 2.52
C GLY A 109 -16.40 18.69 2.16
N ILE A 110 -17.37 18.27 1.34
CA ILE A 110 -17.48 16.91 0.81
C ILE A 110 -16.82 16.82 -0.55
N LYS A 111 -15.98 15.78 -0.73
CA LYS A 111 -15.34 15.44 -2.00
C LYS A 111 -16.28 14.59 -2.84
N ILE A 112 -16.49 14.99 -4.09
CA ILE A 112 -17.28 14.26 -5.08
C ILE A 112 -16.38 13.96 -6.27
N ASP A 113 -16.23 12.68 -6.60
CA ASP A 113 -15.45 12.23 -7.75
C ASP A 113 -16.41 11.96 -8.93
N ILE A 114 -16.29 12.75 -9.99
CA ILE A 114 -17.06 12.62 -11.23
C ILE A 114 -16.24 11.84 -12.25
N VAL A 115 -16.55 10.56 -12.44
CA VAL A 115 -15.75 9.58 -13.17
C VAL A 115 -16.41 9.21 -14.50
N PRO A 116 -15.81 9.56 -15.65
CA PRO A 116 -16.26 9.06 -16.94
C PRO A 116 -16.02 7.55 -17.07
N SER A 117 -17.01 6.80 -17.56
CA SER A 117 -16.93 5.35 -17.63
C SER A 117 -17.80 4.81 -18.75
N SER A 118 -17.48 3.62 -19.24
CA SER A 118 -18.37 2.91 -20.19
C SER A 118 -19.53 2.29 -19.43
N LYS A 119 -20.73 2.30 -20.00
CA LYS A 119 -21.85 1.48 -19.53
C LYS A 119 -21.60 0.02 -19.94
N ILE A 120 -21.51 -0.87 -18.96
CA ILE A 120 -21.25 -2.29 -19.20
C ILE A 120 -22.22 -3.17 -18.43
N LEU A 121 -22.61 -4.29 -19.03
CA LEU A 121 -23.47 -5.30 -18.40
C LEU A 121 -22.66 -6.47 -17.83
N ASN A 122 -21.43 -6.67 -18.31
CA ASN A 122 -20.53 -7.73 -17.84
C ASN A 122 -19.05 -7.31 -18.04
N TYR A 123 -18.15 -8.01 -17.35
CA TYR A 123 -16.71 -7.71 -17.38
C TYR A 123 -16.03 -7.98 -18.73
N GLN A 124 -16.64 -8.73 -19.65
CA GLN A 124 -16.04 -9.00 -20.96
C GLN A 124 -16.04 -7.75 -21.86
N LYS A 125 -16.89 -6.77 -21.55
CA LYS A 125 -16.99 -5.49 -22.27
C LYS A 125 -16.15 -4.36 -21.68
N LEU A 126 -15.23 -4.67 -20.76
CA LEU A 126 -14.38 -3.66 -20.12
C LEU A 126 -13.54 -2.90 -21.15
N LYS A 127 -13.65 -1.57 -21.16
CA LYS A 127 -12.74 -0.68 -21.88
C LYS A 127 -11.66 -0.13 -20.95
N THR A 128 -11.97 0.00 -19.66
CA THR A 128 -11.06 0.46 -18.61
C THR A 128 -11.30 -0.32 -17.32
N GLN A 129 -10.35 -0.26 -16.37
CA GLN A 129 -10.57 -0.91 -15.07
C GLN A 129 -11.66 -0.24 -14.22
N VAL A 130 -11.92 1.06 -14.43
CA VAL A 130 -12.92 1.80 -13.64
C VAL A 130 -14.35 1.41 -14.01
N ASP A 131 -14.56 0.90 -15.24
CA ASP A 131 -15.87 0.46 -15.72
C ASP A 131 -16.48 -0.63 -14.81
N ARG A 132 -15.65 -1.44 -14.13
CA ARG A 132 -16.09 -2.49 -13.18
C ARG A 132 -16.85 -1.94 -11.98
N SER A 133 -16.63 -0.68 -11.58
CA SER A 133 -17.21 -0.10 -10.36
C SER A 133 -18.74 -0.18 -10.34
N GLN A 134 -19.38 -0.08 -11.50
CA GLN A 134 -20.84 -0.23 -11.62
C GLN A 134 -21.30 -1.67 -11.32
N LEU A 135 -20.54 -2.68 -11.80
CA LEU A 135 -20.83 -4.09 -11.56
C LEU A 135 -20.60 -4.45 -10.09
N HIS A 136 -19.52 -3.95 -9.49
CA HIS A 136 -19.24 -4.12 -8.05
C HIS A 136 -20.33 -3.52 -7.18
N THR A 137 -20.77 -2.31 -7.53
CA THR A 137 -21.85 -1.63 -6.79
C THR A 137 -23.14 -2.44 -6.89
N LYS A 138 -23.51 -2.87 -8.09
CA LYS A 138 -24.69 -3.70 -8.33
C LYS A 138 -24.64 -5.01 -7.54
N TYR A 139 -23.55 -5.77 -7.64
CA TYR A 139 -23.38 -7.05 -6.95
C TYR A 139 -23.54 -6.90 -5.42
N VAL A 140 -22.88 -5.90 -4.82
CA VAL A 140 -22.97 -5.70 -3.38
C VAL A 140 -24.38 -5.25 -2.97
N LEU A 141 -25.05 -4.38 -3.73
CA LEU A 141 -26.44 -3.98 -3.43
C LEU A 141 -27.41 -5.16 -3.49
N GLU A 142 -27.22 -6.09 -4.41
CA GLU A 142 -28.08 -7.27 -4.56
C GLU A 142 -27.87 -8.32 -3.45
N LYS A 143 -26.65 -8.42 -2.90
CA LYS A 143 -26.27 -9.50 -1.98
C LYS A 143 -26.14 -9.07 -0.52
N LEU A 144 -25.74 -7.81 -0.26
CA LEU A 144 -25.46 -7.33 1.08
C LEU A 144 -26.75 -6.98 1.80
N LYS A 145 -27.02 -7.68 2.91
CA LYS A 145 -28.20 -7.40 3.73
C LYS A 145 -28.00 -6.09 4.49
N PRO A 146 -29.06 -5.27 4.71
CA PRO A 146 -28.93 -4.03 5.50
C PRO A 146 -28.32 -4.23 6.89
N SER A 147 -28.55 -5.39 7.52
CA SER A 147 -27.94 -5.77 8.81
C SER A 147 -26.41 -5.92 8.75
N GLN A 148 -25.82 -6.12 7.58
CA GLN A 148 -24.38 -6.29 7.38
C GLN A 148 -23.64 -4.97 7.12
N ASN A 149 -24.35 -3.87 6.86
CA ASN A 149 -23.72 -2.58 6.55
C ASN A 149 -22.82 -2.09 7.71
N ASP A 150 -23.27 -2.29 8.94
CA ASP A 150 -22.51 -1.92 10.13
C ASP A 150 -21.34 -2.89 10.38
N GLU A 151 -21.48 -4.18 10.03
CA GLU A 151 -20.37 -5.16 10.04
C GLU A 151 -19.25 -4.74 9.07
N VAL A 152 -19.59 -4.25 7.88
CA VAL A 152 -18.62 -3.68 6.93
C VAL A 152 -17.94 -2.46 7.51
N ARG A 153 -18.67 -1.56 8.18
CA ARG A 153 -18.08 -0.39 8.85
C ARG A 153 -17.09 -0.79 9.94
N LEU A 154 -17.41 -1.79 10.76
CA LEU A 154 -16.49 -2.34 11.76
C LEU A 154 -15.20 -2.82 11.09
N LEU A 155 -15.31 -3.61 10.03
CA LEU A 155 -14.16 -4.12 9.31
C LEU A 155 -13.30 -3.01 8.69
N LYS A 156 -13.93 -2.02 8.06
CA LYS A 156 -13.23 -0.86 7.50
C LYS A 156 -12.50 -0.08 8.60
N LYS A 157 -13.14 0.17 9.75
CA LYS A 157 -12.47 0.89 10.85
C LYS A 157 -11.36 0.07 11.50
N PHE A 158 -11.55 -1.23 11.65
CA PHE A 158 -10.54 -2.14 12.17
C PHE A 158 -9.29 -2.15 11.29
N THR A 159 -9.46 -2.37 9.98
CA THR A 159 -8.36 -2.33 9.01
C THR A 159 -7.69 -0.94 8.92
N ASP A 160 -8.47 0.13 9.06
CA ASP A 160 -7.97 1.51 9.10
C ASP A 160 -7.06 1.75 10.30
N THR A 161 -7.49 1.31 11.48
CA THR A 161 -6.72 1.43 12.72
C THR A 161 -5.42 0.62 12.68
N LEU A 162 -5.43 -0.53 12.01
CA LEU A 162 -4.25 -1.35 11.77
C LEU A 162 -3.28 -0.73 10.74
N GLY A 163 -3.70 0.33 10.03
CA GLY A 163 -2.95 0.94 8.94
C GLY A 163 -2.89 0.08 7.69
N VAL A 164 -3.91 -0.75 7.46
CA VAL A 164 -4.01 -1.66 6.31
C VAL A 164 -5.33 -1.47 5.53
N TYR A 165 -6.00 -0.34 5.67
CA TYR A 165 -7.20 -0.02 4.90
C TYR A 165 -6.88 0.87 3.70
N GLY A 166 -7.19 0.38 2.49
CA GLY A 166 -6.93 1.04 1.22
C GLY A 166 -6.09 0.18 0.28
N SER A 167 -6.34 0.35 -1.02
CA SER A 167 -5.71 -0.43 -2.10
C SER A 167 -4.59 0.31 -2.82
N SER A 168 -4.17 1.48 -2.35
CA SER A 168 -3.06 2.20 -2.97
C SER A 168 -1.74 1.46 -2.76
N SER A 169 -0.81 1.65 -3.68
CA SER A 169 0.57 1.13 -3.61
C SER A 169 1.34 1.51 -2.33
N LYS A 170 0.92 2.59 -1.67
CA LYS A 170 1.39 3.05 -0.36
C LYS A 170 0.99 2.13 0.78
N ILE A 171 -0.27 1.67 0.77
CA ILE A 171 -0.88 0.94 1.89
C ILE A 171 -0.80 -0.57 1.66
N GLU A 172 -0.97 -1.02 0.42
CA GLU A 172 -1.02 -2.45 0.06
C GLU A 172 -1.96 -3.24 0.98
N GLY A 173 -3.17 -2.72 1.15
CA GLY A 173 -4.11 -3.18 2.16
C GLY A 173 -5.48 -3.56 1.60
N PHE A 174 -6.44 -3.66 2.52
CA PHE A 174 -7.80 -4.09 2.27
C PHE A 174 -8.61 -2.94 1.67
N SER A 175 -9.05 -3.11 0.42
CA SER A 175 -9.94 -2.14 -0.24
C SER A 175 -11.34 -2.15 0.37
N GLY A 176 -12.11 -1.07 0.17
CA GLY A 176 -13.50 -1.03 0.61
C GLY A 176 -14.37 -2.16 0.02
N TYR A 177 -14.14 -2.49 -1.26
CA TYR A 177 -14.82 -3.61 -1.92
C TYR A 177 -14.37 -4.96 -1.36
N LEU A 178 -13.08 -5.14 -1.07
CA LEU A 178 -12.60 -6.36 -0.40
C LEU A 178 -13.27 -6.55 0.96
N CYS A 179 -13.40 -5.48 1.76
CA CYS A 179 -14.11 -5.54 3.04
C CYS A 179 -15.58 -6.00 2.87
N GLU A 180 -16.27 -5.51 1.84
CA GLU A 180 -17.65 -5.90 1.54
C GLU A 180 -17.74 -7.38 1.17
N LEU A 181 -16.87 -7.88 0.28
CA LEU A 181 -16.83 -9.29 -0.11
C LEU A 181 -16.52 -10.22 1.07
N LEU A 182 -15.61 -9.82 1.95
CA LEU A 182 -15.29 -10.59 3.15
C LEU A 182 -16.49 -10.71 4.10
N ILE A 183 -17.23 -9.62 4.32
CA ILE A 183 -18.46 -9.67 5.13
C ILE A 183 -19.56 -10.47 4.44
N LEU A 184 -19.69 -10.39 3.12
CA LEU A 184 -20.61 -11.25 2.37
C LEU A 184 -20.30 -12.74 2.57
N LYS A 185 -19.01 -13.13 2.52
CA LYS A 185 -18.58 -14.51 2.71
C LYS A 185 -18.84 -15.04 4.13
N TYR A 186 -18.49 -14.25 5.14
CA TYR A 186 -18.48 -14.71 6.54
C TYR A 186 -19.72 -14.29 7.35
N GLY A 187 -20.58 -13.43 6.79
CA GLY A 187 -21.82 -12.97 7.41
C GLY A 187 -21.64 -11.78 8.35
N SER A 188 -20.64 -11.81 9.25
CA SER A 188 -20.39 -10.78 10.26
C SER A 188 -18.91 -10.48 10.46
N PHE A 189 -18.59 -9.35 11.11
CA PHE A 189 -17.24 -8.97 11.48
C PHE A 189 -16.59 -10.03 12.39
N LEU A 190 -17.32 -10.53 13.38
CA LEU A 190 -16.80 -11.53 14.32
C LEU A 190 -16.51 -12.87 13.64
N ASN A 191 -17.43 -13.36 12.80
CA ASN A 191 -17.22 -14.61 12.05
C ASN A 191 -16.00 -14.50 11.12
N LEU A 192 -15.82 -13.35 10.47
CA LEU A 192 -14.63 -13.08 9.66
C LEU A 192 -13.36 -13.13 10.50
N LEU A 193 -13.34 -12.50 11.68
CA LEU A 193 -12.15 -12.55 12.55
C LEU A 193 -11.87 -13.97 13.03
N GLU A 194 -12.90 -14.75 13.34
CA GLU A 194 -12.74 -16.14 13.75
C GLU A 194 -12.14 -17.00 12.63
N ALA A 195 -12.67 -16.89 11.42
CA ALA A 195 -12.12 -17.57 10.25
C ALA A 195 -10.67 -17.11 9.97
N ALA A 196 -10.40 -15.80 10.05
CA ALA A 196 -9.04 -15.28 9.88
C ALA A 196 -8.07 -15.79 10.94
N ALA A 197 -8.52 -15.94 12.19
CA ALA A 197 -7.68 -16.40 13.28
C ALA A 197 -7.36 -17.90 13.19
N LYS A 198 -8.37 -18.72 12.85
CA LYS A 198 -8.36 -20.19 12.91
C LYS A 198 -7.95 -20.82 11.56
N GLU A 199 -8.52 -20.34 10.46
CA GLU A 199 -8.50 -21.00 9.15
C GLU A 199 -7.49 -20.39 8.19
N TRP A 200 -7.33 -19.05 8.16
CA TRP A 200 -6.45 -18.41 7.19
C TRP A 200 -5.00 -18.87 7.37
N LYS A 201 -4.40 -19.31 6.26
CA LYS A 201 -2.99 -19.75 6.15
C LYS A 201 -2.24 -18.86 5.16
N LYS A 202 -0.95 -19.14 4.93
CA LYS A 202 -0.13 -18.43 3.93
C LYS A 202 -0.83 -18.37 2.57
N GLU A 203 -1.44 -19.50 2.18
CA GLU A 203 -2.28 -19.65 0.99
C GLU A 203 -3.75 -19.69 1.39
N THR A 204 -4.43 -18.57 1.22
CA THR A 204 -5.86 -18.41 1.51
C THR A 204 -6.57 -17.98 0.24
N VAL A 205 -7.57 -18.76 -0.17
CA VAL A 205 -8.41 -18.51 -1.34
C VAL A 205 -9.85 -18.34 -0.87
N ILE A 206 -10.50 -17.26 -1.28
CA ILE A 206 -11.89 -16.97 -0.99
C ILE A 206 -12.61 -16.77 -2.32
N ASP A 207 -13.58 -17.63 -2.59
CA ASP A 207 -14.47 -17.56 -3.74
C ASP A 207 -15.92 -17.57 -3.24
N LEU A 208 -16.69 -16.56 -3.65
CA LEU A 208 -18.11 -16.42 -3.30
C LEU A 208 -19.01 -17.14 -4.30
N GLU A 209 -18.57 -17.28 -5.55
CA GLU A 209 -19.34 -17.84 -6.66
C GLU A 209 -18.85 -19.24 -7.07
N ASN A 210 -17.83 -19.77 -6.38
CA ASN A 210 -17.24 -21.08 -6.61
C ASN A 210 -16.75 -21.27 -8.06
N TYR A 211 -16.09 -20.26 -8.63
CA TYR A 211 -15.51 -20.33 -9.96
C TYR A 211 -14.32 -21.27 -10.06
N TYR A 212 -13.57 -21.44 -8.97
CA TYR A 212 -12.36 -22.24 -8.91
C TYR A 212 -12.29 -23.11 -7.66
N THR A 213 -11.65 -24.26 -7.78
CA THR A 213 -11.03 -24.95 -6.64
C THR A 213 -9.84 -24.13 -6.11
N LYS A 214 -9.37 -24.45 -4.90
CA LYS A 214 -8.23 -23.75 -4.29
C LYS A 214 -6.96 -23.89 -5.14
N GLU A 215 -6.69 -25.10 -5.63
CA GLU A 215 -5.50 -25.43 -6.43
C GLU A 215 -5.51 -24.71 -7.78
N GLU A 216 -6.67 -24.63 -8.43
CA GLU A 216 -6.83 -23.88 -9.68
C GLU A 216 -6.60 -22.39 -9.48
N ALA A 217 -7.21 -21.80 -8.44
CA ALA A 217 -7.02 -20.39 -8.13
C ALA A 217 -5.55 -20.05 -7.87
N LEU A 218 -4.83 -20.87 -7.11
CA LEU A 218 -3.40 -20.67 -6.84
C LEU A 218 -2.56 -20.74 -8.12
N LYS A 219 -2.91 -21.61 -9.08
CA LYS A 219 -2.25 -21.67 -10.39
C LYS A 219 -2.57 -20.43 -11.24
N VAL A 220 -3.84 -20.03 -11.31
CA VAL A 220 -4.31 -18.89 -12.13
C VAL A 220 -3.72 -17.56 -11.66
N PHE A 221 -3.60 -17.38 -10.34
CA PHE A 221 -3.16 -16.13 -9.73
C PHE A 221 -1.74 -16.17 -9.15
N ALA A 222 -0.92 -17.16 -9.52
CA ALA A 222 0.47 -17.22 -9.09
C ALA A 222 1.23 -15.91 -9.44
N PRO A 223 2.09 -15.39 -8.54
CA PRO A 223 2.52 -15.96 -7.26
C PRO A 223 1.73 -15.44 -6.04
N ALA A 224 0.50 -14.93 -6.22
CA ALA A 224 -0.30 -14.42 -5.11
C ALA A 224 -0.71 -15.54 -4.15
N THR A 225 -0.68 -15.25 -2.84
CA THR A 225 -1.01 -16.25 -1.81
C THR A 225 -2.27 -15.90 -1.03
N PHE A 226 -2.71 -14.64 -1.08
CA PHE A 226 -4.04 -14.25 -0.62
C PHE A 226 -4.88 -13.87 -1.85
N ILE A 227 -5.87 -14.70 -2.14
CA ILE A 227 -6.68 -14.60 -3.35
C ILE A 227 -8.15 -14.46 -2.93
N VAL A 228 -8.77 -13.38 -3.37
CA VAL A 228 -10.23 -13.21 -3.26
C VAL A 228 -10.77 -12.99 -4.66
N ILE A 229 -11.49 -13.98 -5.17
CA ILE A 229 -11.99 -13.97 -6.55
C ILE A 229 -13.09 -12.92 -6.67
N ASP A 230 -12.99 -12.06 -7.68
CA ASP A 230 -14.02 -11.06 -7.94
C ASP A 230 -15.29 -11.77 -8.47
N PRO A 231 -16.43 -11.69 -7.77
CA PRO A 231 -17.66 -12.35 -8.21
C PRO A 231 -18.20 -11.78 -9.53
N THR A 232 -17.70 -10.63 -9.99
CA THR A 232 -18.09 -10.02 -11.26
C THR A 232 -17.09 -10.28 -12.40
N ASP A 233 -15.90 -10.80 -12.09
CA ASP A 233 -14.80 -11.03 -13.03
C ASP A 233 -13.89 -12.15 -12.49
N LYS A 234 -14.18 -13.40 -12.87
CA LYS A 234 -13.42 -14.57 -12.40
C LYS A 234 -11.91 -14.49 -12.69
N LYS A 235 -11.45 -13.61 -13.60
CA LYS A 235 -10.02 -13.42 -13.91
C LYS A 235 -9.34 -12.40 -13.00
N ARG A 236 -10.02 -11.89 -11.97
CA ARG A 236 -9.50 -10.84 -11.09
C ARG A 236 -9.39 -11.30 -9.64
N ASN A 237 -8.20 -11.11 -9.06
CA ASN A 237 -8.00 -11.16 -7.63
C ASN A 237 -8.23 -9.77 -7.01
N VAL A 238 -9.27 -9.61 -6.20
CA VAL A 238 -9.61 -8.36 -5.49
C VAL A 238 -8.56 -8.01 -4.44
N ALA A 239 -7.87 -9.02 -3.89
CA ALA A 239 -6.81 -8.87 -2.90
C ALA A 239 -5.40 -8.78 -3.50
N ALA A 240 -5.26 -8.59 -4.81
CA ALA A 240 -3.95 -8.60 -5.49
C ALA A 240 -2.93 -7.59 -4.92
N VAL A 241 -3.40 -6.45 -4.40
CA VAL A 241 -2.56 -5.42 -3.78
C VAL A 241 -2.29 -5.64 -2.30
N VAL A 242 -2.92 -6.63 -1.65
CA VAL A 242 -2.74 -6.88 -0.21
C VAL A 242 -1.37 -7.52 0.00
N SER A 243 -0.46 -6.81 0.65
CA SER A 243 0.87 -7.35 0.95
C SER A 243 0.81 -8.47 1.99
N ARG A 244 1.83 -9.34 2.00
CA ARG A 244 2.01 -10.36 3.05
C ARG A 244 2.04 -9.74 4.44
N THR A 245 2.60 -8.53 4.58
CA THR A 245 2.63 -7.78 5.84
C THR A 245 1.24 -7.33 6.26
N SER A 246 0.45 -6.75 5.35
CA SER A 246 -0.93 -6.33 5.61
C SER A 246 -1.83 -7.52 5.97
N PHE A 247 -1.71 -8.62 5.23
CA PHE A 247 -2.41 -9.88 5.53
C PHE A 247 -2.03 -10.42 6.91
N SER A 248 -0.73 -10.51 7.22
CA SER A 248 -0.25 -11.03 8.50
C SER A 248 -0.67 -10.15 9.69
N ARG A 249 -0.64 -8.82 9.51
CA ARG A 249 -1.14 -7.85 10.49
C ARG A 249 -2.61 -8.08 10.80
N PHE A 250 -3.43 -8.26 9.76
CA PHE A 250 -4.86 -8.53 9.94
C PHE A 250 -5.11 -9.84 10.70
N VAL A 251 -4.47 -10.94 10.28
CA VAL A 251 -4.60 -12.26 10.94
C VAL A 251 -4.18 -12.20 12.41
N TYR A 252 -3.05 -11.54 12.70
CA TYR A 252 -2.58 -11.38 14.07
C TYR A 252 -3.55 -10.53 14.91
N ALA A 253 -4.01 -9.40 14.37
CA ALA A 253 -4.95 -8.53 15.04
C ALA A 253 -6.29 -9.22 15.30
N ALA A 254 -6.77 -10.07 14.38
CA ALA A 254 -7.95 -10.89 14.57
C ALA A 254 -7.80 -11.80 15.80
N ARG A 255 -6.67 -12.52 15.91
CA ARG A 255 -6.36 -13.37 17.08
C ARG A 255 -6.34 -12.59 18.38
N LYS A 256 -5.68 -11.42 18.39
CA LYS A 256 -5.57 -10.58 19.60
C LYS A 256 -6.90 -9.95 20.00
N PHE A 257 -7.68 -9.49 19.04
CA PHE A 257 -9.00 -8.93 19.31
C PHE A 257 -9.93 -10.00 19.91
N LEU A 258 -9.93 -11.22 19.35
CA LEU A 258 -10.74 -12.32 19.89
C LEU A 258 -10.32 -12.73 21.30
N LEU A 259 -9.01 -12.73 21.59
CA LEU A 259 -8.48 -13.06 22.92
C LEU A 259 -8.79 -11.97 23.97
N LYS A 260 -8.57 -10.70 23.64
CA LYS A 260 -8.79 -9.57 24.55
C LYS A 260 -9.40 -8.37 23.78
N PRO A 261 -10.73 -8.37 23.59
CA PRO A 261 -11.41 -7.32 22.85
C PRO A 261 -11.18 -5.96 23.49
N SER A 262 -10.83 -4.96 22.67
CA SER A 262 -10.54 -3.61 23.15
C SER A 262 -10.96 -2.56 22.13
N ILE A 263 -11.36 -1.39 22.63
CA ILE A 263 -11.69 -0.21 21.82
C ILE A 263 -10.49 0.28 21.01
N TYR A 264 -9.26 -0.02 21.48
CA TYR A 264 -8.02 0.43 20.84
C TYR A 264 -7.74 -0.23 19.48
N PHE A 265 -8.43 -1.32 19.14
CA PHE A 265 -8.42 -1.89 17.80
C PHE A 265 -9.22 -1.07 16.77
N PHE A 266 -9.99 -0.09 17.23
CA PHE A 266 -10.78 0.82 16.40
C PHE A 266 -10.39 2.28 16.57
N PHE A 267 -9.80 2.62 17.72
CA PHE A 267 -9.38 3.98 18.07
C PHE A 267 -8.07 3.89 18.85
N PRO A 268 -6.91 3.93 18.18
CA PRO A 268 -5.63 3.69 18.83
C PRO A 268 -5.41 4.74 19.93
N LYS A 269 -4.85 4.31 21.05
CA LYS A 269 -4.48 5.24 22.13
C LYS A 269 -3.40 6.19 21.60
N GLU A 270 -3.58 7.48 21.79
CA GLU A 270 -2.51 8.43 21.48
C GLU A 270 -1.25 8.07 22.28
N ASN A 271 -0.17 7.77 21.57
CA ASN A 271 1.14 7.61 22.19
C ASN A 271 1.64 9.01 22.57
N LYS A 272 1.46 9.37 23.84
CA LYS A 272 2.03 10.59 24.47
C LYS A 272 3.55 10.50 24.67
N LEU A 273 4.27 9.75 23.84
CA LEU A 273 5.73 9.68 23.92
C LEU A 273 6.31 11.02 23.49
N SER A 274 7.15 11.60 24.35
CA SER A 274 7.86 12.82 23.99
C SER A 274 8.91 12.54 22.91
N ILE A 275 9.34 13.58 22.21
CA ILE A 275 10.43 13.47 21.23
C ILE A 275 11.71 12.96 21.92
N ASN A 276 11.96 13.38 23.17
CA ASN A 276 13.10 12.93 23.96
C ASN A 276 13.02 11.43 24.29
N ASP A 277 11.84 10.91 24.63
CA ASP A 277 11.68 9.48 24.88
C ASP A 277 11.92 8.65 23.61
N LEU A 278 11.46 9.16 22.46
CA LEU A 278 11.71 8.53 21.16
C LEU A 278 13.20 8.55 20.82
N LYS A 279 13.86 9.70 21.00
CA LYS A 279 15.32 9.84 20.84
C LYS A 279 16.06 8.82 21.70
N ASN A 280 15.71 8.73 22.98
CA ASN A 280 16.32 7.77 23.91
C ASN A 280 16.10 6.32 23.47
N LYS A 281 14.90 5.96 23.01
CA LYS A 281 14.62 4.60 22.49
C LYS A 281 15.45 4.24 21.26
N ILE A 282 15.68 5.19 20.36
CA ILE A 282 16.52 4.98 19.17
C ILE A 282 17.97 4.75 19.63
N LEU A 283 18.51 5.65 20.45
CA LEU A 283 19.91 5.60 20.89
C LEU A 283 20.22 4.38 21.79
N GLN A 284 19.26 3.94 22.60
CA GLN A 284 19.41 2.77 23.48
C GLN A 284 19.69 1.45 22.73
N ARG A 285 19.31 1.36 21.45
CA ARG A 285 19.56 0.15 20.65
C ARG A 285 21.04 -0.05 20.31
N LYS A 286 21.84 1.03 20.37
CA LYS A 286 23.28 1.02 20.04
C LYS A 286 23.60 0.37 18.68
N SER A 287 22.62 0.33 17.80
CA SER A 287 22.71 -0.09 16.41
C SER A 287 23.18 1.06 15.54
N PHE A 288 23.67 0.75 14.34
CA PHE A 288 24.02 1.77 13.37
C PHE A 288 22.79 2.13 12.52
N CYS A 289 22.35 3.38 12.55
CA CYS A 289 21.21 3.83 11.76
C CYS A 289 21.60 5.00 10.87
N PHE A 290 21.14 4.97 9.63
CA PHE A 290 21.32 6.07 8.69
C PHE A 290 20.09 6.25 7.80
N VAL A 291 19.96 7.45 7.26
CA VAL A 291 18.81 7.92 6.49
C VAL A 291 19.29 8.53 5.18
N ILE A 292 18.76 8.02 4.06
CA ILE A 292 18.93 8.59 2.72
C ILE A 292 17.71 9.48 2.46
N MET A 293 17.90 10.79 2.36
CA MET A 293 16.83 11.76 2.11
C MET A 293 17.06 12.53 0.81
N PHE A 294 16.03 12.63 -0.02
CA PHE A 294 16.07 13.30 -1.32
C PHE A 294 14.73 13.92 -1.69
N GLU A 295 14.74 14.86 -2.62
CA GLU A 295 13.54 15.56 -3.09
C GLU A 295 12.54 14.60 -3.76
N ASN A 296 11.25 14.78 -3.47
CA ASN A 296 10.19 14.03 -4.12
C ASN A 296 10.15 14.40 -5.63
N PRO A 297 10.27 13.43 -6.56
CA PRO A 297 10.28 13.69 -8.00
C PRO A 297 8.93 14.10 -8.63
N ASP A 298 7.94 14.51 -7.82
CA ASP A 298 6.58 14.87 -8.23
C ASP A 298 5.90 13.80 -9.11
N LEU A 299 6.05 12.54 -8.70
CA LEU A 299 5.39 11.40 -9.32
C LEU A 299 4.06 11.12 -8.61
N VAL A 300 3.05 10.69 -9.37
CA VAL A 300 1.80 10.18 -8.79
C VAL A 300 2.10 9.02 -7.82
N GLU A 301 1.35 8.92 -6.73
CA GLU A 301 1.63 7.95 -5.64
C GLU A 301 1.81 6.51 -6.17
N ASP A 302 0.94 6.08 -7.10
CA ASP A 302 0.98 4.73 -7.69
C ASP A 302 2.20 4.44 -8.57
N VAL A 303 2.98 5.46 -8.91
CA VAL A 303 4.27 5.33 -9.57
C VAL A 303 5.42 5.52 -8.56
N LEU A 304 5.27 6.46 -7.63
CA LEU A 304 6.29 6.80 -6.64
C LEU A 304 6.58 5.64 -5.67
N TRP A 305 5.54 5.12 -5.00
CA TRP A 305 5.69 4.12 -3.95
C TRP A 305 6.31 2.80 -4.45
N PRO A 306 5.90 2.24 -5.61
CA PRO A 306 6.57 1.06 -6.15
C PRO A 306 8.05 1.30 -6.50
N GLN A 307 8.39 2.49 -7.02
CA GLN A 307 9.79 2.81 -7.34
C GLN A 307 10.63 2.99 -6.08
N LEU A 308 10.10 3.65 -5.04
CA LEU A 308 10.78 3.84 -3.77
C LEU A 308 11.01 2.50 -3.06
N ARG A 309 10.02 1.60 -3.08
CA ARG A 309 10.12 0.24 -2.56
C ARG A 309 11.17 -0.58 -3.31
N LYS A 310 11.12 -0.60 -4.65
CA LYS A 310 12.12 -1.31 -5.46
C LYS A 310 13.51 -0.80 -5.13
N SER A 311 13.68 0.52 -5.04
CA SER A 311 14.99 1.12 -4.74
C SER A 311 15.49 0.78 -3.34
N THR A 312 14.59 0.74 -2.36
CA THR A 312 14.93 0.26 -1.02
C THR A 312 15.40 -1.19 -1.07
N LEU A 313 14.70 -2.06 -1.83
CA LEU A 313 15.09 -3.46 -1.99
C LEU A 313 16.46 -3.62 -2.68
N GLU A 314 16.74 -2.85 -3.74
CA GLU A 314 18.06 -2.89 -4.40
C GLU A 314 19.19 -2.44 -3.46
N LEU A 315 18.94 -1.43 -2.62
CA LEU A 315 19.89 -0.98 -1.60
C LEU A 315 20.06 -2.00 -0.47
N THR A 316 18.99 -2.67 -0.05
CA THR A 316 19.02 -3.80 0.90
C THR A 316 19.89 -4.92 0.35
N ASN A 317 19.62 -5.39 -0.87
CA ASN A 317 20.36 -6.46 -1.53
C ASN A 317 21.85 -6.10 -1.67
N LEU A 318 22.16 -4.84 -1.99
CA LEU A 318 23.53 -4.34 -2.06
C LEU A 318 24.23 -4.41 -0.70
N LEU A 319 23.59 -3.89 0.35
CA LEU A 319 24.15 -3.90 1.71
C LEU A 319 24.42 -5.34 2.18
N GLU A 320 23.46 -6.25 1.99
CA GLU A 320 23.61 -7.67 2.34
C GLU A 320 24.73 -8.35 1.55
N LYS A 321 24.86 -8.06 0.25
CA LYS A 321 25.95 -8.56 -0.61
C LYS A 321 27.33 -8.09 -0.15
N GLU A 322 27.39 -6.90 0.46
CA GLU A 322 28.60 -6.35 1.08
C GLU A 322 28.74 -6.71 2.58
N GLU A 323 27.96 -7.70 3.04
CA GLU A 323 28.00 -8.31 4.37
C GLU A 323 27.50 -7.41 5.52
N TYR A 324 26.84 -6.30 5.21
CA TYR A 324 26.17 -5.51 6.24
C TYR A 324 24.91 -6.23 6.71
N ARG A 325 24.88 -6.58 8.00
CA ARG A 325 23.72 -7.23 8.61
C ARG A 325 22.63 -6.22 8.94
N ILE A 326 21.55 -6.26 8.17
CA ILE A 326 20.40 -5.38 8.32
C ILE A 326 19.47 -5.88 9.44
N ILE A 327 19.13 -5.00 10.39
CA ILE A 327 18.11 -5.24 11.42
C ILE A 327 16.73 -4.90 10.86
N GLY A 328 16.63 -3.81 10.11
CA GLY A 328 15.45 -3.49 9.33
C GLY A 328 15.62 -2.23 8.50
N TYR A 329 14.63 -1.98 7.67
CA TYR A 329 14.59 -0.80 6.81
C TYR A 329 13.16 -0.28 6.72
N TYR A 330 13.05 0.98 6.35
CA TYR A 330 11.76 1.63 6.12
C TYR A 330 11.90 2.68 5.04
N PHE A 331 10.81 2.99 4.35
CA PHE A 331 10.79 4.07 3.37
C PHE A 331 9.50 4.86 3.47
N TYR A 332 9.57 6.14 3.13
CA TYR A 332 8.43 7.04 3.18
C TYR A 332 8.59 8.17 2.17
N ALA A 333 7.46 8.72 1.72
CA ALA A 333 7.42 9.94 0.94
C ALA A 333 6.33 10.87 1.49
N ASP A 334 6.68 12.14 1.66
CA ASP A 334 5.75 13.25 1.82
C ASP A 334 5.73 14.10 0.53
N GLU A 335 5.03 15.23 0.54
CA GLU A 335 4.91 16.11 -0.64
C GLU A 335 6.26 16.70 -1.10
N LYS A 336 7.25 16.79 -0.21
CA LYS A 336 8.54 17.44 -0.47
C LYS A 336 9.70 16.46 -0.59
N ASN A 337 9.72 15.42 0.24
CA ASN A 337 10.87 14.54 0.40
C ASN A 337 10.48 13.06 0.34
N CYS A 338 11.40 12.27 -0.20
CA CYS A 338 11.47 10.83 -0.04
C CYS A 338 12.58 10.48 0.95
N LEU A 339 12.37 9.40 1.69
CA LEU A 339 13.24 8.95 2.76
C LEU A 339 13.36 7.42 2.70
N ILE A 340 14.59 6.92 2.84
CA ILE A 340 14.90 5.51 3.08
C ILE A 340 15.77 5.43 4.34
N MET A 341 15.32 4.69 5.33
CA MET A 341 16.03 4.45 6.59
C MET A 341 16.53 3.01 6.64
N PHE A 342 17.75 2.83 7.10
CA PHE A 342 18.32 1.52 7.42
C PHE A 342 18.80 1.50 8.87
N GLU A 343 18.48 0.42 9.57
CA GLU A 343 19.11 0.04 10.82
C GLU A 343 19.95 -1.21 10.59
N LEU A 344 21.25 -1.11 10.87
CA LEU A 344 22.25 -2.17 10.73
C LEU A 344 22.79 -2.56 12.12
N MET A 345 23.29 -3.78 12.23
CA MET A 345 24.06 -4.16 13.42
C MET A 345 25.33 -3.32 13.55
N GLU A 346 26.04 -3.14 12.43
CA GLU A 346 27.29 -2.40 12.36
C GLU A 346 27.31 -1.55 11.10
N GLY A 347 27.80 -0.31 11.21
CA GLY A 347 27.97 0.59 10.07
C GLY A 347 29.37 0.55 9.45
N HIS A 348 30.32 -0.03 10.18
CA HIS A 348 31.71 -0.14 9.79
C HIS A 348 32.16 -1.58 9.94
N LEU A 349 32.61 -2.18 8.85
CA LEU A 349 33.18 -3.52 8.82
C LEU A 349 34.71 -3.44 8.81
N PRO A 350 35.42 -4.51 9.21
CA PRO A 350 36.86 -4.59 8.99
C PRO A 350 37.23 -4.34 7.53
N HIS A 351 38.40 -3.77 7.26
CA HIS A 351 38.88 -3.49 5.90
C HIS A 351 39.08 -4.73 5.03
N ILE A 352 38.89 -5.93 5.57
CA ILE A 352 39.05 -7.20 4.87
C ILE A 352 37.70 -7.88 4.61
N LYS A 353 37.65 -8.65 3.52
CA LYS A 353 36.53 -9.51 3.13
C LYS A 353 37.04 -10.94 2.98
N HIS A 354 36.31 -11.88 3.56
CA HIS A 354 36.57 -13.32 3.45
C HIS A 354 35.71 -13.90 2.33
N LEU A 355 36.33 -14.44 1.30
CA LEU A 355 35.64 -14.98 0.13
C LEU A 355 35.84 -16.49 0.08
N ILE A 356 34.76 -17.22 0.32
CA ILE A 356 34.74 -18.68 0.20
C ILE A 356 34.67 -19.07 -1.28
N GLY A 357 35.69 -19.77 -1.74
CA GLY A 357 35.79 -20.29 -3.09
C GLY A 357 35.26 -21.72 -3.23
N PRO A 358 35.53 -22.34 -4.41
CA PRO A 358 35.18 -23.73 -4.68
C PRO A 358 35.94 -24.70 -3.77
N GLU A 359 35.47 -25.95 -3.76
CA GLU A 359 36.20 -27.04 -3.11
C GLU A 359 37.45 -27.42 -3.91
N ILE A 360 38.48 -27.90 -3.23
CA ILE A 360 39.79 -28.25 -3.79
C ILE A 360 39.71 -29.35 -4.87
N PHE A 361 38.60 -30.10 -4.89
CA PHE A 361 38.33 -31.15 -5.86
C PHE A 361 37.72 -30.62 -7.17
N ASP A 362 37.32 -29.35 -7.22
CA ASP A 362 36.77 -28.69 -8.42
C ASP A 362 37.86 -27.88 -9.15
N GLN A 363 38.82 -28.61 -9.74
CA GLN A 363 40.00 -28.03 -10.39
C GLN A 363 39.64 -26.93 -11.41
N LYS A 364 38.56 -27.15 -12.18
CA LYS A 364 38.12 -26.22 -13.23
C LYS A 364 37.77 -24.83 -12.67
N ASN A 365 37.17 -24.77 -11.48
CA ASN A 365 36.75 -23.51 -10.89
C ASN A 365 37.83 -22.87 -9.98
N ILE A 366 38.79 -23.66 -9.48
CA ILE A 366 39.90 -23.16 -8.66
C ILE A 366 40.78 -22.18 -9.44
N ASP A 367 41.24 -22.56 -10.63
CA ASP A 367 42.12 -21.69 -11.44
C ASP A 367 41.42 -20.36 -11.78
N GLY A 368 40.12 -20.43 -12.07
CA GLY A 368 39.27 -19.25 -12.28
C GLY A 368 39.16 -18.38 -11.04
N PHE A 369 39.00 -18.97 -9.85
CA PHE A 369 38.96 -18.26 -8.58
C PHE A 369 40.28 -17.56 -8.29
N ILE A 370 41.42 -18.27 -8.35
CA ILE A 370 42.76 -17.69 -8.12
C ILE A 370 43.02 -16.55 -9.09
N LYS A 371 42.72 -16.72 -10.38
CA LYS A 371 42.91 -15.68 -11.39
C LYS A 371 42.05 -14.44 -11.13
N LYS A 372 40.79 -14.62 -10.71
CA LYS A 372 39.88 -13.53 -10.39
C LYS A 372 40.30 -12.77 -9.14
N HIS A 373 40.87 -13.47 -8.15
CA HIS A 373 41.23 -12.96 -6.84
C HIS A 373 42.75 -12.78 -6.67
N LYS A 374 43.51 -12.66 -7.76
CA LYS A 374 44.98 -12.56 -7.77
C LYS A 374 45.57 -11.39 -6.96
N ASN A 375 44.76 -10.37 -6.67
CA ASN A 375 45.14 -9.20 -5.89
C ASN A 375 44.69 -9.31 -4.42
N ALA A 376 44.22 -10.48 -3.99
CA ALA A 376 43.92 -10.76 -2.60
C ALA A 376 45.17 -10.58 -1.74
N LEU A 377 44.97 -10.17 -0.49
CA LEU A 377 46.03 -10.08 0.51
C LEU A 377 46.57 -11.47 0.88
N ASN A 378 45.70 -12.47 0.82
CA ASN A 378 46.05 -13.85 1.05
C ASN A 378 45.10 -14.77 0.27
N ILE A 379 45.61 -15.88 -0.24
CA ILE A 379 44.83 -16.99 -0.77
C ILE A 379 45.34 -18.26 -0.09
N HIS A 380 44.46 -18.96 0.62
CA HIS A 380 44.81 -20.14 1.40
C HIS A 380 43.69 -21.18 1.37
N LEU A 381 43.95 -22.35 1.96
CA LEU A 381 42.96 -23.42 2.11
C LEU A 381 42.34 -23.36 3.51
N GLU A 382 41.02 -23.42 3.57
CA GLU A 382 40.28 -23.65 4.80
C GLU A 382 39.45 -24.92 4.62
N HIS A 383 39.78 -25.96 5.39
CA HIS A 383 39.21 -27.30 5.21
C HIS A 383 39.42 -27.78 3.75
N TYR A 384 38.34 -28.11 3.04
CA TYR A 384 38.38 -28.52 1.64
C TYR A 384 38.16 -27.37 0.64
N ARG A 385 38.23 -26.09 1.04
CA ARG A 385 37.92 -24.96 0.17
C ARG A 385 39.08 -23.99 0.02
N ILE A 386 39.21 -23.44 -1.19
CA ILE A 386 40.08 -22.29 -1.43
C ILE A 386 39.39 -21.02 -0.96
N VAL A 387 40.13 -20.14 -0.29
CA VAL A 387 39.62 -18.89 0.29
C VAL A 387 40.51 -17.74 -0.13
N ALA A 388 39.93 -16.58 -0.38
CA ALA A 388 40.66 -15.32 -0.59
C ALA A 388 40.31 -14.29 0.48
N ILE A 389 41.33 -13.63 1.02
CA ILE A 389 41.19 -12.46 1.89
C ILE A 389 41.48 -11.21 1.07
N GLU A 390 40.47 -10.39 0.80
CA GLU A 390 40.59 -9.18 -0.02
C GLU A 390 40.38 -7.91 0.78
N LYS A 391 40.91 -6.78 0.30
CA LYS A 391 40.54 -5.46 0.83
C LYS A 391 39.13 -5.09 0.37
N ARG A 392 38.27 -4.70 1.31
CA ARG A 392 36.97 -4.10 0.99
C ARG A 392 37.19 -2.80 0.24
N LYS A 393 36.36 -2.58 -0.79
CA LYS A 393 36.31 -1.29 -1.47
C LYS A 393 35.74 -0.19 -0.57
N TYR A 394 34.76 -0.53 0.27
CA TYR A 394 34.14 0.37 1.24
C TYR A 394 33.95 -0.38 2.57
N ALA A 395 34.57 0.14 3.62
CA ALA A 395 34.41 -0.39 4.98
C ALA A 395 33.23 0.26 5.73
N SER A 396 32.75 1.42 5.25
CA SER A 396 31.57 2.10 5.78
C SER A 396 30.34 1.91 4.88
N ALA A 397 29.20 1.59 5.50
CA ALA A 397 27.91 1.50 4.80
C ALA A 397 27.55 2.82 4.11
N ILE A 398 27.79 3.96 4.78
CA ILE A 398 27.48 5.28 4.22
C ILE A 398 28.36 5.57 3.00
N GLU A 399 29.64 5.22 3.03
CA GLU A 399 30.54 5.40 1.89
C GLU A 399 30.12 4.54 0.69
N LEU A 400 29.77 3.28 0.93
CA LEU A 400 29.23 2.39 -0.08
C LEU A 400 28.00 3.00 -0.76
N ILE A 401 27.04 3.46 0.04
CA ILE A 401 25.80 4.06 -0.47
C ILE A 401 26.11 5.36 -1.23
N LYS A 402 26.93 6.27 -0.69
CA LYS A 402 27.34 7.51 -1.39
C LYS A 402 27.97 7.20 -2.74
N ALA A 403 28.82 6.18 -2.82
CA ALA A 403 29.47 5.80 -4.07
C ALA A 403 28.49 5.23 -5.09
N ILE A 404 27.56 4.37 -4.67
CA ILE A 404 26.57 3.75 -5.56
C ILE A 404 25.53 4.76 -6.04
N LEU A 405 25.10 5.69 -5.19
CA LEU A 405 24.14 6.72 -5.58
C LEU A 405 24.67 7.69 -6.64
N LYS A 406 25.98 7.74 -6.91
CA LYS A 406 26.52 8.47 -8.08
C LYS A 406 26.00 7.91 -9.41
N LYS A 407 25.68 6.60 -9.45
CA LYS A 407 25.12 5.90 -10.62
C LYS A 407 23.99 4.93 -10.17
N PRO A 408 22.83 5.42 -9.71
CA PRO A 408 21.79 4.58 -9.11
C PRO A 408 21.30 3.44 -10.02
N SER A 409 21.29 3.69 -11.33
CA SER A 409 20.89 2.71 -12.33
C SER A 409 21.79 1.47 -12.38
N SER A 410 23.04 1.53 -11.87
CA SER A 410 23.95 0.37 -11.87
C SER A 410 23.50 -0.75 -10.93
N ILE A 411 22.62 -0.44 -9.97
CA ILE A 411 22.00 -1.42 -9.06
C ILE A 411 20.49 -1.56 -9.32
N GLY A 412 19.99 -1.11 -10.47
CA GLY A 412 18.58 -1.31 -10.83
C GLY A 412 17.58 -0.32 -10.22
N ILE A 413 18.04 0.78 -9.61
CA ILE A 413 17.15 1.85 -9.14
C ILE A 413 16.37 2.43 -10.35
N PRO A 414 15.02 2.53 -10.28
CA PRO A 414 14.20 3.00 -11.39
C PRO A 414 14.48 4.45 -11.82
N LYS A 415 14.19 4.74 -13.10
CA LYS A 415 14.47 6.05 -13.72
C LYS A 415 13.72 7.22 -13.07
N GLY A 416 12.48 6.99 -12.60
CA GLY A 416 11.65 8.06 -12.04
C GLY A 416 12.19 8.66 -10.75
N ILE A 417 12.93 7.89 -9.95
CA ILE A 417 13.58 8.40 -8.73
C ILE A 417 15.10 8.56 -8.86
N SER A 418 15.72 7.95 -9.88
CA SER A 418 17.17 7.98 -10.11
C SER A 418 17.77 9.38 -10.10
N LYS A 419 17.09 10.37 -10.70
CA LYS A 419 17.59 11.76 -10.75
C LYS A 419 17.65 12.38 -9.35
N SER A 420 16.58 12.24 -8.57
CA SER A 420 16.49 12.83 -7.24
C SER A 420 17.39 12.13 -6.23
N ILE A 421 17.39 10.79 -6.20
CA ILE A 421 18.18 10.01 -5.24
C ILE A 421 19.69 10.12 -5.48
N LYS A 422 20.12 10.45 -6.71
CA LYS A 422 21.54 10.73 -7.00
C LYS A 422 22.08 11.90 -6.18
N ASN A 423 21.23 12.87 -5.86
CA ASN A 423 21.57 14.05 -5.06
C ASN A 423 21.14 13.89 -3.59
N ALA A 424 20.86 12.67 -3.14
CA ALA A 424 20.41 12.42 -1.78
C ALA A 424 21.47 12.85 -0.75
N ARG A 425 20.97 13.39 0.36
CA ARG A 425 21.76 13.62 1.57
C ARG A 425 21.63 12.40 2.46
N ILE A 426 22.74 11.99 3.06
CA ILE A 426 22.77 10.87 4.01
C ILE A 426 23.05 11.41 5.39
N TYR A 427 22.16 11.09 6.32
CA TYR A 427 22.21 11.50 7.72
C TYR A 427 22.43 10.27 8.61
N SER A 428 23.18 10.42 9.71
CA SER A 428 23.37 9.37 10.71
C SER A 428 22.58 9.69 11.98
N LEU A 429 22.76 8.89 13.04
CA LEU A 429 22.27 9.23 14.37
C LEU A 429 22.95 10.47 14.97
N ASP A 430 24.07 10.94 14.42
CA ASP A 430 24.70 12.20 14.84
C ASP A 430 23.83 13.40 14.44
N ASP A 431 23.05 13.25 13.36
CA ASP A 431 22.09 14.25 12.87
C ASP A 431 20.69 14.09 13.48
N LEU A 432 20.53 13.26 14.51
CA LEU A 432 19.21 12.84 15.00
C LEU A 432 18.33 14.02 15.44
N ASP A 433 18.90 15.08 16.01
CA ASP A 433 18.14 16.27 16.40
C ASP A 433 17.59 17.05 15.20
N PHE A 434 18.30 17.03 14.08
CA PHE A 434 17.79 17.58 12.81
C PHE A 434 16.71 16.67 12.23
N LEU A 435 16.94 15.35 12.22
CA LEU A 435 16.01 14.37 11.68
C LEU A 435 14.69 14.35 12.45
N LEU A 436 14.70 14.44 13.77
CA LEU A 436 13.49 14.47 14.60
C LEU A 436 12.61 15.73 14.39
N LYS A 437 13.12 16.76 13.71
CA LYS A 437 12.33 17.92 13.26
C LYS A 437 11.65 17.69 11.91
N GLN A 438 12.04 16.65 11.17
CA GLN A 438 11.44 16.31 9.88
C GLN A 438 10.20 15.43 10.07
N GLU A 439 9.06 15.87 9.53
CA GLU A 439 7.78 15.17 9.69
C GLU A 439 7.83 13.75 9.09
N SER A 440 8.44 13.58 7.92
CA SER A 440 8.63 12.28 7.27
C SER A 440 9.44 11.33 8.14
N PHE A 441 10.55 11.79 8.72
CA PHE A 441 11.35 10.96 9.61
C PHE A 441 10.57 10.57 10.86
N LEU A 442 9.87 11.51 11.50
CA LEU A 442 9.01 11.22 12.67
C LEU A 442 7.96 10.15 12.37
N LYS A 443 7.33 10.18 11.19
CA LYS A 443 6.39 9.12 10.77
C LYS A 443 7.08 7.77 10.67
N VAL A 444 8.25 7.71 10.04
CA VAL A 444 9.05 6.47 9.92
C VAL A 444 9.45 5.92 11.28
N VAL A 445 10.07 6.73 12.14
CA VAL A 445 10.61 6.24 13.41
C VAL A 445 9.52 5.90 14.42
N LYS A 446 8.39 6.61 14.42
CA LYS A 446 7.24 6.21 15.24
C LYS A 446 6.68 4.86 14.79
N ASP A 447 6.61 4.62 13.48
CA ASP A 447 6.15 3.33 12.98
C ASP A 447 7.12 2.20 13.32
N TYR A 448 8.39 2.40 13.01
CA TYR A 448 9.42 1.38 13.13
C TYR A 448 9.75 1.05 14.59
N PHE A 449 9.93 2.06 15.45
CA PHE A 449 10.37 1.86 16.84
C PHE A 449 9.23 1.75 17.86
N LEU A 450 8.04 2.30 17.56
CA LEU A 450 6.95 2.38 18.55
C LEU A 450 5.70 1.57 18.20
N ARG A 451 5.53 1.09 16.96
CA ARG A 451 4.33 0.32 16.60
C ARG A 451 4.33 -1.00 17.36
N LYS A 452 3.57 -1.02 18.46
CA LYS A 452 3.25 -2.25 19.18
C LYS A 452 2.23 -3.04 18.37
N ILE A 453 2.42 -4.34 18.32
CA ILE A 453 1.38 -5.25 17.87
C ILE A 453 0.42 -5.39 19.08
N SER A 454 -0.68 -4.65 19.05
CA SER A 454 -1.64 -4.45 20.15
C SER A 454 -2.09 -5.73 20.84
#